data_AF-A0A061NYU0-F1
#
_entry.id   AF-A0A061NYU0-F1
#
_cell.length_a   1.000
_cell.length_b   1.000
_cell.length_c   1.000
_cell.angle_alpha   90.00
_cell.angle_beta   90.00
_cell.angle_gamma   90.00
#
_symmetry.space_group_name_H-M   'P 1'
#
loop_
_entity.id
_entity.type
_entity.pdbx_description
1 polymer ?
#
loop_
_entity_poly.entity_id
_entity_poly.type
_entity_poly.pdbx_seq_one_letter_code
_entity_poly.pdbx_strand_id
1 'polypeptide(L)'
;MLSELQTLTPHKRILPTGFQTDYRTKIIPHVKRIDRLLLPFEDRQIGKLSLSAVSNIFDLISETLVMDEGYSFHVDDVKAMMAYAAKKDFAHIVVKTNRNIRRLTKTGVYETSPDTASTKSSELRVARQLAKTTPAIIFLRQNGKEEHGWSGTPFWWPIIVLPSTMTSTIYANKTIQTR
;
A
#
# COMPACT_ATOMS: atom_id res chain seq x y z
N MET A 1 -9.61 -24.11 -9.66
CA MET A 1 -8.79 -22.88 -9.51
C MET A 1 -9.07 -21.97 -10.70
N LEU A 2 -9.61 -20.78 -10.48
CA LEU A 2 -9.53 -19.69 -11.45
C LEU A 2 -8.41 -18.77 -10.98
N SER A 3 -7.35 -18.66 -11.78
CA SER A 3 -6.32 -17.64 -11.58
C SER A 3 -6.84 -16.31 -12.11
N GLU A 4 -6.78 -15.25 -11.30
CA GLU A 4 -7.04 -13.91 -11.80
C GLU A 4 -5.82 -13.44 -12.59
N LEU A 5 -6.02 -13.13 -13.87
CA LEU A 5 -4.96 -12.58 -14.71
C LEU A 5 -4.92 -11.07 -14.56
N GLN A 6 -3.78 -10.55 -14.14
CA GLN A 6 -3.55 -9.13 -14.00
C GLN A 6 -2.37 -8.68 -14.84
N THR A 7 -2.57 -7.67 -15.70
CA THR A 7 -1.45 -7.06 -16.43
C THR A 7 -0.67 -6.13 -15.50
N LEU A 8 0.63 -6.38 -15.35
CA LEU A 8 1.57 -5.46 -14.71
C LEU A 8 2.15 -4.55 -15.78
N THR A 9 1.99 -3.25 -15.61
CA THR A 9 2.47 -2.24 -16.56
C THR A 9 3.35 -1.21 -15.86
N PRO A 10 4.20 -0.49 -16.60
CA PRO A 10 5.02 0.59 -16.05
C PRO A 10 4.22 1.57 -15.19
N HIS A 11 4.73 1.92 -14.00
CA HIS A 11 4.09 2.84 -13.05
C HIS A 11 2.68 2.48 -12.60
N LYS A 12 2.24 1.23 -12.85
CA LYS A 12 0.98 0.74 -12.28
C LYS A 12 1.00 0.86 -10.76
N ARG A 13 -0.13 1.30 -10.21
CA ARG A 13 -0.36 1.35 -8.76
C ARG A 13 -1.05 0.10 -8.27
N ILE A 14 -0.61 -0.40 -7.13
CA ILE A 14 -1.23 -1.52 -6.41
C ILE A 14 -1.45 -1.08 -4.97
N LEU A 15 -2.69 -1.13 -4.50
CA LEU A 15 -3.10 -0.65 -3.18
C LEU A 15 -4.38 -1.37 -2.74
N PRO A 16 -4.63 -1.54 -1.43
CA PRO A 16 -5.92 -2.01 -0.95
C PRO A 16 -6.99 -0.94 -1.17
N THR A 17 -8.19 -1.37 -1.52
CA THR A 17 -9.41 -0.56 -1.65
C THR A 17 -10.60 -1.40 -1.19
N GLY A 18 -11.72 -0.79 -0.80
CA GLY A 18 -12.86 -1.55 -0.28
C GLY A 18 -12.52 -2.29 1.01
N PHE A 19 -11.96 -1.57 1.99
CA PHE A 19 -11.63 -2.14 3.28
C PHE A 19 -12.03 -1.21 4.42
N GLN A 20 -12.13 -1.79 5.61
CA GLN A 20 -12.14 -1.13 6.91
C GLN A 20 -10.93 -1.61 7.73
N THR A 21 -10.59 -0.89 8.79
CA THR A 21 -9.63 -1.38 9.79
C THR A 21 -10.32 -2.20 10.87
N ASP A 22 -9.68 -3.31 11.26
CA ASP A 22 -10.17 -4.17 12.34
C ASP A 22 -10.22 -3.42 13.69
N TYR A 23 -10.77 -4.05 14.73
CA TYR A 23 -10.99 -3.39 16.01
C TYR A 23 -9.68 -2.94 16.69
N ARG A 24 -9.79 -1.82 17.41
CA ARG A 24 -8.66 -1.04 17.96
C ARG A 24 -7.61 -1.88 18.69
N THR A 25 -8.02 -2.76 19.59
CA THR A 25 -7.10 -3.55 20.42
C THR A 25 -6.28 -4.55 19.61
N LYS A 26 -6.82 -5.05 18.49
CA LYS A 26 -6.09 -5.93 17.58
C LYS A 26 -5.08 -5.18 16.72
N ILE A 27 -5.44 -4.03 16.14
CA ILE A 27 -4.57 -3.39 15.15
C ILE A 27 -3.46 -2.51 15.75
N ILE A 28 -3.67 -1.95 16.95
CA ILE A 28 -2.69 -1.04 17.59
C ILE A 28 -1.27 -1.64 17.70
N PRO A 29 -1.08 -2.91 18.14
CA PRO A 29 0.24 -3.52 18.20
C PRO A 29 0.95 -3.54 16.84
N HIS A 30 0.23 -3.87 15.76
CA HIS A 30 0.77 -3.89 14.40
C HIS A 30 1.14 -2.48 13.93
N VAL A 31 0.24 -1.51 14.12
CA VAL A 31 0.48 -0.10 13.76
C VAL A 31 1.70 0.46 14.50
N LYS A 32 1.83 0.22 15.81
CA LYS A 32 3.02 0.64 16.59
C LYS A 32 4.31 -0.03 16.13
N ARG A 33 4.24 -1.25 15.60
CA ARG A 33 5.41 -1.92 15.03
C ARG A 33 5.80 -1.28 13.69
N ILE A 34 4.83 -0.95 12.85
CA ILE A 34 5.08 -0.23 11.59
C ILE A 34 5.62 1.18 11.87
N ASP A 35 5.04 1.90 12.83
CA ASP A 35 5.50 3.23 13.27
C ASP A 35 7.01 3.19 13.61
N ARG A 36 7.45 2.18 14.38
CA ARG A 36 8.88 2.00 14.71
C ARG A 36 9.77 1.70 13.50
N LEU A 37 9.28 0.91 12.54
CA LEU A 37 10.01 0.58 11.32
C LEU A 37 10.16 1.78 10.38
N LEU A 38 9.17 2.69 10.40
CA LEU A 38 9.13 3.86 9.52
C LEU A 38 9.60 5.16 10.17
N LEU A 39 9.76 5.19 11.49
CA LEU A 39 10.25 6.34 12.26
C LEU A 39 11.53 6.98 11.68
N PRO A 40 12.55 6.23 11.22
CA PRO A 40 13.76 6.83 10.66
C PRO A 40 13.53 7.67 9.39
N PHE A 41 12.34 7.58 8.79
CA PHE A 41 12.00 8.24 7.52
C PHE A 41 10.95 9.34 7.69
N GLU A 42 10.44 9.62 8.90
CA GLU A 42 9.40 10.63 9.09
C GLU A 42 9.87 12.05 8.69
N ASP A 43 11.10 12.42 9.01
CA ASP A 43 11.65 13.75 8.71
C ASP A 43 11.93 13.95 7.22
N ARG A 44 12.66 12.99 6.63
CA ARG A 44 13.09 13.07 5.22
C ARG A 44 11.98 12.67 4.26
N GLN A 45 10.98 11.92 4.75
CA GLN A 45 9.82 11.40 4.02
C GLN A 45 10.16 10.48 2.84
N ILE A 46 11.44 10.25 2.57
CA ILE A 46 11.95 9.43 1.46
C ILE A 46 13.09 8.58 1.99
N GLY A 47 13.12 7.32 1.58
CA GLY A 47 14.16 6.38 1.99
C GLY A 47 14.27 5.16 1.10
N LYS A 48 14.97 4.15 1.62
CA LYS A 48 15.06 2.81 1.03
C LYS A 48 14.92 1.78 2.14
N LEU A 49 14.24 0.69 1.83
CA LEU A 49 14.15 -0.50 2.69
C LEU A 49 14.43 -1.73 1.83
N SER A 50 15.05 -2.77 2.40
CA SER A 50 15.19 -4.06 1.72
C SER A 50 13.81 -4.62 1.36
N LEU A 51 13.72 -5.44 0.30
CA LEU A 51 12.43 -6.05 -0.07
C LEU A 51 11.87 -6.89 1.07
N SER A 52 12.72 -7.59 1.83
CA SER A 52 12.31 -8.33 3.03
C SER A 52 11.70 -7.42 4.10
N ALA A 53 12.30 -6.26 4.37
CA ALA A 53 11.75 -5.31 5.35
C ALA A 53 10.40 -4.74 4.89
N VAL A 54 10.26 -4.44 3.60
CA VAL A 54 8.98 -4.00 3.01
C VAL A 54 7.92 -5.10 3.11
N SER A 55 8.26 -6.34 2.75
CA SER A 55 7.35 -7.49 2.86
C SER A 55 6.82 -7.67 4.28
N ASN A 56 7.68 -7.57 5.30
CA ASN A 56 7.26 -7.64 6.70
C ASN A 56 6.31 -6.48 7.09
N ILE A 57 6.49 -5.28 6.52
CA ILE A 57 5.53 -4.18 6.72
C ILE A 57 4.17 -4.52 6.08
N PHE A 58 4.16 -5.10 4.88
CA PHE A 58 2.94 -5.55 4.22
C PHE A 58 2.20 -6.62 5.02
N ASP A 59 2.92 -7.58 5.62
CA ASP A 59 2.35 -8.60 6.51
C ASP A 59 1.69 -7.96 7.74
N LEU A 60 2.36 -6.97 8.36
CA LEU A 60 1.77 -6.23 9.48
C LEU A 60 0.54 -5.43 9.08
N ILE A 61 0.52 -4.87 7.86
CA ILE A 61 -0.64 -4.14 7.35
C ILE A 61 -1.80 -5.10 7.09
N SER A 62 -1.58 -6.28 6.51
CA SER A 62 -2.67 -7.22 6.23
C SER A 62 -3.42 -7.65 7.49
N GLU A 63 -2.75 -7.74 8.63
CA GLU A 63 -3.38 -8.02 9.93
C GLU A 63 -4.32 -6.89 10.42
N THR A 64 -4.28 -5.73 9.77
CA THR A 64 -5.13 -4.57 10.11
C THR A 64 -6.35 -4.41 9.21
N LEU A 65 -6.38 -5.07 8.05
CA LEU A 65 -7.40 -4.85 7.03
C LEU A 65 -8.55 -5.85 7.17
N VAL A 66 -9.77 -5.35 7.07
CA VAL A 66 -11.00 -6.12 6.90
C VAL A 66 -11.59 -5.73 5.55
N MET A 67 -11.54 -6.64 4.58
CA MET A 67 -12.03 -6.37 3.22
C MET A 67 -13.56 -6.43 3.19
N ASP A 68 -14.18 -5.49 2.47
CA ASP A 68 -15.60 -5.52 2.19
C ASP A 68 -15.93 -6.59 1.15
N GLU A 69 -17.21 -6.98 1.08
CA GLU A 69 -17.69 -7.95 0.10
C GLU A 69 -17.37 -7.50 -1.34
N GLY A 70 -16.84 -8.43 -2.14
CA GLY A 70 -16.41 -8.17 -3.52
C GLY A 70 -15.03 -7.53 -3.65
N TYR A 71 -14.34 -7.24 -2.54
CA TYR A 71 -12.97 -6.72 -2.54
C TYR A 71 -11.99 -7.71 -1.93
N SER A 72 -10.77 -7.74 -2.45
CA SER A 72 -9.68 -8.54 -1.90
C SER A 72 -8.35 -7.80 -2.03
N PHE A 73 -7.44 -8.11 -1.11
CA PHE A 73 -6.07 -7.63 -1.16
C PHE A 73 -5.13 -8.77 -0.76
N HIS A 74 -4.68 -9.52 -1.76
CA HIS A 74 -3.84 -10.70 -1.56
C HIS A 74 -2.39 -10.28 -1.33
N VAL A 75 -2.00 -10.12 -0.06
CA VAL A 75 -0.68 -9.61 0.33
C VAL A 75 0.48 -10.42 -0.25
N ASP A 76 0.32 -11.74 -0.38
CA ASP A 76 1.35 -12.60 -0.97
C ASP A 76 1.57 -12.35 -2.46
N ASP A 77 0.49 -12.14 -3.23
CA ASP A 77 0.60 -11.74 -4.64
C ASP A 77 1.25 -10.36 -4.76
N VAL A 78 0.88 -9.43 -3.88
CA VAL A 78 1.47 -8.07 -3.86
C VAL A 78 2.98 -8.12 -3.59
N LYS A 79 3.42 -8.92 -2.63
CA LYS A 79 4.84 -9.15 -2.34
C LYS A 79 5.55 -9.81 -3.52
N ALA A 80 4.94 -10.81 -4.16
CA ALA A 80 5.51 -11.49 -5.32
C ALA A 80 5.65 -10.56 -6.53
N MET A 81 4.63 -9.75 -6.82
CA MET A 81 4.66 -8.74 -7.89
C MET A 81 5.74 -7.68 -7.63
N MET A 82 5.88 -7.22 -6.38
CA MET A 82 6.94 -6.28 -6.00
C MET A 82 8.32 -6.89 -6.21
N ALA A 83 8.55 -8.11 -5.74
CA ALA A 83 9.82 -8.82 -5.88
C ALA A 83 10.17 -9.06 -7.35
N TYR A 84 9.20 -9.50 -8.15
CA TYR A 84 9.36 -9.69 -9.59
C TYR A 84 9.74 -8.40 -10.32
N ALA A 85 9.11 -7.28 -9.96
CA ALA A 85 9.36 -6.00 -10.59
C ALA A 85 10.70 -5.36 -10.17
N ALA A 86 11.32 -5.81 -9.09
CA ALA A 86 12.51 -5.18 -8.53
C ALA A 86 13.81 -5.68 -9.20
N LYS A 87 14.59 -4.76 -9.79
CA LYS A 87 15.96 -5.08 -10.26
C LYS A 87 17.02 -5.09 -9.14
N LYS A 88 16.66 -4.67 -7.93
CA LYS A 88 17.55 -4.56 -6.77
C LYS A 88 16.82 -5.05 -5.53
N ASP A 89 17.54 -5.55 -4.54
CA ASP A 89 16.96 -6.04 -3.28
C ASP A 89 16.58 -4.92 -2.30
N PHE A 90 15.95 -3.87 -2.81
CA PHE A 90 15.31 -2.84 -2.00
C PHE A 90 14.11 -2.27 -2.74
N ALA A 91 13.27 -1.50 -2.05
CA ALA A 91 12.34 -0.58 -2.66
C ALA A 91 12.63 0.84 -2.17
N HIS A 92 12.37 1.83 -3.02
CA HIS A 92 12.28 3.20 -2.54
C HIS A 92 11.03 3.33 -1.67
N ILE A 93 11.07 4.18 -0.65
CA ILE A 93 9.89 4.47 0.16
C ILE A 93 9.60 5.95 0.22
N VAL A 94 8.32 6.30 0.28
CA VAL A 94 7.81 7.65 0.56
C VAL A 94 6.88 7.53 1.76
N VAL A 95 7.18 8.22 2.85
CA VAL A 95 6.43 8.13 4.12
C VAL A 95 5.73 9.46 4.38
N LYS A 96 4.43 9.40 4.64
CA LYS A 96 3.63 10.57 5.05
C LYS A 96 2.74 10.23 6.21
N THR A 97 2.77 11.06 7.24
CA THR A 97 1.97 10.88 8.45
C THR A 97 0.87 11.93 8.57
N ASN A 98 0.06 11.78 9.62
CA ASN A 98 -1.02 12.71 9.97
C ASN A 98 -2.02 12.96 8.82
N ARG A 99 -2.37 11.90 8.10
CA ARG A 99 -3.32 11.97 6.98
C ARG A 99 -4.75 11.75 7.48
N ASN A 100 -5.70 12.38 6.80
CA ASN A 100 -7.14 12.27 7.09
C ASN A 100 -7.92 12.03 5.80
N ILE A 101 -7.53 11.02 5.03
CA ILE A 101 -8.20 10.69 3.77
C ILE A 101 -9.53 10.00 4.09
N ARG A 102 -10.55 10.22 3.26
CA ARG A 102 -11.85 9.56 3.41
C ARG A 102 -11.81 8.14 2.86
N ARG A 103 -12.57 7.24 3.47
CA ARG A 103 -12.77 5.87 2.95
C ARG A 103 -13.54 5.87 1.64
N LEU A 104 -14.58 6.71 1.60
CA LEU A 104 -15.44 6.91 0.44
C LEU A 104 -15.28 8.34 -0.08
N THR A 105 -15.33 8.50 -1.39
CA THR A 105 -15.43 9.78 -2.06
C THR A 105 -16.79 10.44 -1.74
N LYS A 106 -16.97 11.69 -2.18
CA LYS A 106 -18.26 12.39 -2.04
C LYS A 106 -19.42 11.68 -2.76
N THR A 107 -19.13 10.84 -3.75
CA THR A 107 -20.12 10.07 -4.51
C THR A 107 -20.36 8.68 -3.94
N GLY A 108 -19.78 8.35 -2.78
CA GLY A 108 -19.98 7.07 -2.10
C GLY A 108 -19.16 5.90 -2.65
N VAL A 109 -18.23 6.14 -3.59
CA VAL A 109 -17.32 5.12 -4.12
C VAL A 109 -16.05 5.06 -3.27
N TYR A 110 -15.41 3.91 -3.13
CA TYR A 110 -14.14 3.81 -2.41
C TYR A 110 -13.05 4.72 -2.98
N GLU A 111 -12.25 5.31 -2.09
CA GLU A 111 -11.07 6.08 -2.47
C GLU A 111 -10.01 5.16 -3.09
N THR A 112 -9.53 5.55 -4.28
CA THR A 112 -8.57 4.77 -5.09
C THR A 112 -7.27 5.53 -5.38
N SER A 113 -7.20 6.79 -4.94
CA SER A 113 -6.07 7.69 -5.18
C SER A 113 -5.65 8.49 -3.92
N PRO A 114 -5.42 7.81 -2.77
CA PRO A 114 -5.04 8.47 -1.51
C PRO A 114 -3.69 9.21 -1.56
N ASP A 115 -2.87 8.92 -2.57
CA ASP A 115 -1.52 9.40 -2.86
C ASP A 115 -1.46 10.69 -3.70
N THR A 116 -2.61 11.30 -4.03
CA THR A 116 -2.70 12.42 -5.00
C THR A 116 -3.00 13.80 -4.41
N ALA A 117 -3.32 13.91 -3.12
CA ALA A 117 -3.95 15.10 -2.54
C ALA A 117 -3.04 16.36 -2.32
N SER A 118 -1.87 16.48 -2.96
CA SER A 118 -0.93 17.61 -2.76
C SER A 118 -0.52 18.24 -4.09
N THR A 119 -0.92 19.50 -4.32
CA THR A 119 -0.86 20.20 -5.62
C THR A 119 0.53 20.69 -6.07
N LYS A 120 1.62 20.41 -5.34
CA LYS A 120 2.99 20.71 -5.83
C LYS A 120 4.02 19.59 -5.60
N SER A 121 3.78 18.71 -4.61
CA SER A 121 4.65 17.58 -4.25
C SER A 121 3.83 16.35 -3.88
N SER A 122 2.97 15.89 -4.80
CA SER A 122 2.18 14.67 -4.57
C SER A 122 3.11 13.48 -4.33
N GLU A 123 2.74 12.65 -3.35
CA GLU A 123 3.46 11.45 -2.98
C GLU A 123 3.68 10.54 -4.20
N LEU A 124 2.65 10.46 -5.06
CA LEU A 124 2.72 9.75 -6.33
C LEU A 124 3.77 10.29 -7.29
N ARG A 125 3.91 11.61 -7.41
CA ARG A 125 4.92 12.22 -8.29
C ARG A 125 6.33 11.87 -7.84
N VAL A 126 6.59 11.98 -6.53
CA VAL A 126 7.87 11.59 -5.93
C VAL A 126 8.13 10.10 -6.13
N ALA A 127 7.14 9.24 -5.84
CA ALA A 127 7.27 7.80 -6.02
C ALA A 127 7.56 7.41 -7.48
N ARG A 128 6.89 8.02 -8.47
CA ARG A 128 7.16 7.79 -9.91
C ARG A 128 8.55 8.24 -10.34
N GLN A 129 9.10 9.30 -9.74
CA GLN A 129 10.46 9.74 -10.01
C GLN A 129 11.49 8.73 -9.47
N LEU A 130 11.22 8.13 -8.31
CA LEU A 130 12.08 7.11 -7.69
C LEU A 130 11.94 5.74 -8.36
N ALA A 131 10.72 5.37 -8.78
CA ALA A 131 10.39 4.08 -9.37
C ALA A 131 10.87 3.96 -10.83
N LYS A 132 12.20 4.00 -11.03
CA LYS A 132 12.81 3.82 -12.36
C LYS A 132 13.05 2.35 -12.66
N THR A 133 13.97 1.73 -11.92
CA THR A 133 14.39 0.33 -12.10
C THR A 133 13.87 -0.62 -11.01
N THR A 134 13.34 -0.05 -9.94
CA THR A 134 12.97 -0.75 -8.71
C THR A 134 11.71 -0.08 -8.17
N PRO A 135 10.76 -0.80 -7.54
CA PRO A 135 9.52 -0.22 -7.05
C PRO A 135 9.75 0.93 -6.06
N ALA A 136 8.76 1.81 -5.99
CA ALA A 136 8.62 2.76 -4.88
C ALA A 136 7.32 2.48 -4.12
N ILE A 137 7.38 2.50 -2.79
CA ILE A 137 6.23 2.26 -1.92
C ILE A 137 5.89 3.57 -1.21
N ILE A 138 4.63 3.97 -1.28
CA ILE A 138 4.10 5.07 -0.50
C ILE A 138 3.42 4.48 0.73
N PHE A 139 3.84 4.90 1.92
CA PHE A 139 3.21 4.56 3.18
C PHE A 139 2.52 5.81 3.74
N LEU A 140 1.19 5.76 3.81
CA LEU A 140 0.37 6.86 4.33
C LEU A 140 -0.19 6.47 5.70
N ARG A 141 0.25 7.15 6.75
CA ARG A 141 -0.33 7.00 8.10
C ARG A 141 -1.60 7.84 8.20
N GLN A 142 -2.74 7.17 8.23
CA GLN A 142 -4.06 7.78 8.44
C GLN A 142 -4.36 7.86 9.93
N ASN A 143 -5.04 8.92 10.35
CA ASN A 143 -5.59 9.02 11.70
C ASN A 143 -6.87 8.19 11.87
N GLY A 144 -7.49 7.75 10.77
CA GLY A 144 -8.62 6.81 10.80
C GLY A 144 -9.90 7.38 11.40
N LYS A 145 -10.21 8.66 11.14
CA LYS A 145 -11.38 9.32 11.72
C LYS A 145 -12.71 8.71 11.30
N GLU A 146 -13.64 8.57 12.25
CA GLU A 146 -15.00 8.08 12.01
C GLU A 146 -15.80 8.99 11.06
N GLU A 147 -15.63 10.31 11.18
CA GLU A 147 -16.24 11.31 10.26
C GLU A 147 -15.85 11.11 8.78
N HIS A 148 -14.79 10.33 8.54
CA HIS A 148 -14.25 9.98 7.23
C HIS A 148 -14.57 8.53 6.81
N GLY A 149 -15.42 7.82 7.57
CA GLY A 149 -15.89 6.47 7.29
C GLY A 149 -14.99 5.34 7.81
N TRP A 150 -14.02 5.64 8.67
CA TRP A 150 -13.10 4.66 9.28
C TRP A 150 -13.55 4.25 10.68
N SER A 151 -12.87 3.27 11.30
CA SER A 151 -13.20 2.75 12.64
C SER A 151 -12.59 3.52 13.83
N GLY A 152 -12.17 4.77 13.64
CA GLY A 152 -11.66 5.62 14.72
C GLY A 152 -10.22 5.28 15.17
N THR A 153 -9.52 4.40 14.46
CA THR A 153 -8.16 3.95 14.84
C THR A 153 -7.14 4.28 13.75
N PRO A 154 -5.96 4.84 14.09
CA PRO A 154 -4.90 5.09 13.11
C PRO A 154 -4.41 3.82 12.43
N PHE A 155 -4.02 3.94 11.15
CA PHE A 155 -3.53 2.81 10.35
C PHE A 155 -2.58 3.26 9.24
N TRP A 156 -1.95 2.29 8.58
CA TRP A 156 -1.05 2.52 7.46
C TRP A 156 -1.67 2.02 6.15
N TRP A 157 -1.74 2.89 5.16
CA TRP A 157 -2.20 2.56 3.81
C TRP A 157 -1.00 2.46 2.86
N PRO A 158 -0.70 1.27 2.32
CA PRO A 158 0.42 1.08 1.39
C PRO A 158 -0.02 1.26 -0.06
N ILE A 159 0.82 1.88 -0.87
CA ILE A 159 0.66 2.00 -2.33
C ILE A 159 1.98 1.63 -2.99
N ILE A 160 1.99 0.57 -3.79
CA ILE A 160 3.14 0.20 -4.63
C ILE A 160 3.04 0.95 -5.96
N VAL A 161 4.14 1.56 -6.38
CA VAL A 161 4.34 2.07 -7.74
C VAL A 161 5.39 1.20 -8.43
N LEU A 162 4.95 0.43 -9.44
CA LEU A 162 5.85 -0.43 -10.22
C LEU A 162 6.88 0.41 -11.01
N PRO A 163 8.07 -0.11 -11.32
CA PRO A 163 9.11 0.64 -12.03
C PRO A 163 8.69 1.07 -13.44
N SER A 164 9.18 2.22 -13.92
CA SER A 164 8.93 2.67 -15.30
C SER A 164 9.65 1.84 -16.36
N THR A 165 10.80 1.24 -16.03
CA THR A 165 11.59 0.47 -17.01
C THR A 165 11.22 -1.01 -17.08
N MET A 166 10.15 -1.42 -16.40
CA MET A 166 9.66 -2.80 -16.43
C MET A 166 8.95 -3.06 -17.76
N THR A 167 9.11 -4.26 -18.34
CA THR A 167 8.30 -4.69 -19.48
C THR A 167 6.92 -5.11 -18.99
N SER A 168 5.87 -4.71 -19.72
CA SER A 168 4.51 -5.16 -19.39
C SER A 168 4.43 -6.68 -19.43
N THR A 169 3.85 -7.28 -18.39
CA THR A 169 3.72 -8.73 -18.28
C THR A 169 2.35 -9.12 -17.76
N ILE A 170 1.91 -10.34 -18.08
CA ILE A 170 0.71 -10.94 -17.50
C ILE A 170 1.14 -11.68 -16.24
N TYR A 171 0.60 -11.27 -15.09
CA TYR A 171 0.74 -11.96 -13.82
C TYR A 171 -0.52 -12.78 -13.54
N ALA A 172 -0.36 -14.02 -13.10
CA ALA A 172 -1.46 -14.89 -12.71
C ALA A 172 -1.48 -15.03 -11.19
N ASN A 173 -2.49 -14.44 -10.53
CA ASN A 173 -2.70 -14.59 -9.09
C ASN A 173 -3.04 -16.05 -8.77
N LYS A 174 -2.48 -16.58 -7.67
CA LYS A 174 -2.87 -17.89 -7.14
C LYS A 174 -4.06 -17.72 -6.21
N THR A 175 -5.28 -17.91 -6.71
CA THR A 175 -6.46 -17.98 -5.85
C THR A 175 -6.52 -19.37 -5.18
N ILE A 176 -6.20 -19.45 -3.89
CA ILE A 176 -6.47 -20.66 -3.10
C ILE A 176 -7.98 -20.65 -2.79
N GLN A 177 -8.70 -21.69 -3.21
CA GLN A 177 -10.09 -21.88 -2.79
C GLN A 177 -10.11 -22.19 -1.30
N THR A 178 -10.62 -21.27 -0.49
CA THR A 178 -11.02 -21.58 0.88
C THR A 178 -12.20 -22.54 0.80
N ARG A 179 -12.02 -23.77 1.29
CA ARG A 179 -13.09 -24.75 1.46
C ARG A 179 -14.00 -24.37 2.61
#